data_AF-A0A9R1P0C0-F1
#
_entry.id   AF-A0A9R1P0C0-F1
#
_cell.length_a   1.000
_cell.length_b   1.000
_cell.length_c   1.000
_cell.angle_alpha   90.00
_cell.angle_beta   90.00
_cell.angle_gamma   90.00
#
_symmetry.space_group_name_H-M   'P 1'
#
loop_
_entity.id
_entity.type
_entity.pdbx_description
1 polymer ?
#
loop_
_entity_poly.entity_id
_entity_poly.type
_entity_poly.pdbx_seq_one_letter_code
_entity_poly.pdbx_strand_id
1 'polypeptide(L)'
;MTMHQQHRKTAWLAMFYMCIPTGIALGYVYGGLVGGHLHWRAAFWGESILMLPFVILGFVIKPLELKGFTHNKKTKEYGQMLSPELQDETNNNGIKQGVPAVVEGLAEKSSLSSFGKKVMIEIHHFGVDMKELLQEKVYVFNVAGYIFYNAVIGAYSYWGPKAGQDIYHMASADLMFGGITIVCGIVGTLAGGFILDKMDSTISNAFKLLSGATFLGAIFCFSAFCFKSLYGFIPFFSVGELLVFATQAPVNYICLHCVKPSLRPLSMAMSTVSIHIFGDVPSSPIVGALQDYLHNWRSTALLLTSVLFIAFGFWFTAIFFRSVDRSNEQSEHDVPATERSNLRPLLDDGNDEAHTSQ
;
A
#
# COMPACT_ATOMS: atom_id res chain seq x y z
N MET A 1 -11.57 21.20 -15.65
CA MET A 1 -10.79 20.86 -14.44
C MET A 1 -10.39 19.37 -14.36
N THR A 2 -11.01 18.48 -15.15
CA THR A 2 -10.82 17.02 -15.18
C THR A 2 -9.54 16.54 -15.89
N MET A 3 -9.03 17.26 -16.89
CA MET A 3 -7.77 16.89 -17.59
C MET A 3 -6.52 16.99 -16.69
N HIS A 4 -6.49 17.93 -15.73
CA HIS A 4 -5.30 18.14 -14.89
C HIS A 4 -5.14 17.06 -13.79
N GLN A 5 -6.25 16.41 -13.38
CA GLN A 5 -6.25 15.30 -12.42
C GLN A 5 -5.78 13.97 -13.04
N GLN A 6 -5.95 13.79 -14.36
CA GLN A 6 -5.53 12.57 -15.06
C GLN A 6 -3.99 12.43 -15.06
N HIS A 7 -3.26 13.55 -15.05
CA HIS A 7 -1.81 13.61 -15.26
C HIS A 7 -0.96 13.62 -13.97
N ARG A 8 -1.58 13.55 -12.79
CA ARG A 8 -0.89 13.59 -11.48
C ARG A 8 -1.29 12.44 -10.54
N LYS A 9 -1.67 11.29 -11.10
CA LYS A 9 -2.20 10.17 -10.31
C LYS A 9 -1.14 9.61 -9.37
N THR A 10 0.12 9.55 -9.80
CA THR A 10 1.21 9.01 -8.98
C THR A 10 1.88 10.06 -8.12
N ALA A 11 1.84 11.34 -8.49
CA ALA A 11 2.28 12.44 -7.64
C ALA A 11 1.49 12.52 -6.32
N TRP A 12 0.16 12.33 -6.33
CA TRP A 12 -0.63 12.31 -5.10
C TRP A 12 -0.28 11.12 -4.20
N LEU A 13 -0.10 9.94 -4.79
CA LEU A 13 0.37 8.76 -4.06
C LEU A 13 1.76 9.01 -3.48
N ALA A 14 2.68 9.61 -4.24
CA ALA A 14 4.01 9.94 -3.75
C ALA A 14 3.98 10.94 -2.59
N MET A 15 3.14 11.97 -2.65
CA MET A 15 2.94 12.89 -1.53
C MET A 15 2.42 12.17 -0.28
N PHE A 16 1.47 11.24 -0.44
CA PHE A 16 0.95 10.44 0.67
C PHE A 16 2.04 9.54 1.27
N TYR A 17 2.79 8.79 0.46
CA TYR A 17 3.82 7.87 0.94
C TYR A 17 5.06 8.59 1.49
N MET A 18 5.37 9.80 1.02
CA MET A 18 6.42 10.66 1.57
C MET A 18 6.13 11.07 3.04
N CYS A 19 4.86 11.08 3.46
CA CYS A 19 4.51 11.36 4.86
C CYS A 19 5.14 10.35 5.84
N ILE A 20 5.38 9.10 5.42
CA ILE A 20 5.99 8.06 6.26
C ILE A 20 7.44 8.44 6.65
N PRO A 21 8.40 8.61 5.71
CA PRO A 21 9.76 9.01 6.07
C PRO A 21 9.81 10.42 6.70
N THR A 22 8.89 11.32 6.33
CA THR A 22 8.79 12.65 6.97
C THR A 22 8.38 12.53 8.44
N GLY A 23 7.40 11.67 8.75
CA GLY A 23 6.97 11.42 10.12
C GLY A 23 8.08 10.80 10.97
N ILE A 24 8.82 9.84 10.42
CA ILE A 24 10.00 9.25 11.08
C ILE A 24 11.04 10.33 11.37
N ALA A 25 11.33 11.21 10.40
CA ALA A 25 12.26 12.32 10.58
C ALA A 25 11.86 13.27 11.71
N LEU A 26 10.60 13.69 11.71
CA LEU A 26 10.05 14.54 12.75
C LEU A 26 10.08 13.83 14.12
N GLY A 27 9.81 12.52 14.14
CA GLY A 27 9.89 11.68 15.33
C GLY A 27 11.30 11.63 15.93
N TYR A 28 12.35 11.44 15.11
CA TYR A 28 13.73 11.47 15.60
C TYR A 28 14.12 12.84 16.19
N VAL A 29 13.76 13.92 15.50
CA VAL A 29 14.04 15.29 15.99
C VAL A 29 13.29 15.57 17.28
N TYR A 30 12.00 15.26 17.31
CA TYR A 30 11.15 15.43 18.49
C TYR A 30 11.64 14.58 19.67
N GLY A 31 11.88 13.29 19.47
CA GLY A 31 12.38 12.38 20.49
C GLY A 31 13.74 12.79 21.03
N GLY A 32 14.65 13.26 20.17
CA GLY A 32 15.96 13.79 20.57
C GLY A 32 15.85 15.06 21.42
N LEU A 33 15.04 16.04 20.99
CA LEU A 33 14.84 17.30 21.72
C LEU A 33 14.13 17.08 23.06
N VAL A 34 13.05 16.31 23.06
CA VAL A 34 12.28 16.03 24.28
C VAL A 34 13.06 15.15 25.24
N GLY A 35 13.79 14.14 24.75
CA GLY A 35 14.66 13.32 25.60
C GLY A 35 15.86 14.06 26.17
N GLY A 36 16.35 15.10 25.46
CA GLY A 36 17.47 15.94 25.90
C GLY A 36 17.10 17.05 26.88
N HIS A 37 15.89 17.61 26.77
CA HIS A 37 15.43 18.73 27.60
C HIS A 37 14.38 18.35 28.64
N LEU A 38 13.64 17.26 28.42
CA LEU A 38 12.59 16.74 29.29
C LEU A 38 12.84 15.24 29.56
N HIS A 39 11.88 14.60 30.22
CA HIS A 39 11.93 13.15 30.46
C HIS A 39 11.40 12.40 29.24
N TRP A 40 11.95 11.21 28.93
CA TRP A 40 11.49 10.37 27.80
C TRP A 40 9.98 10.09 27.81
N ARG A 41 9.37 10.04 29.00
CA ARG A 41 7.91 9.87 29.17
C ARG A 41 7.10 11.03 28.57
N ALA A 42 7.64 12.24 28.60
CA ALA A 42 6.98 13.41 28.04
C ALA A 42 6.82 13.29 26.52
N ALA A 43 7.73 12.60 25.84
CA ALA A 43 7.62 12.34 24.40
C ALA A 43 6.33 11.59 24.08
N PHE A 44 6.06 10.49 24.80
CA PHE A 44 4.85 9.67 24.65
C PHE A 44 3.56 10.43 24.99
N TRP A 45 3.57 11.23 26.05
CA TRP A 45 2.41 12.07 26.40
C TRP A 45 2.11 13.11 25.32
N GLY A 46 3.15 13.77 24.79
CA GLY A 46 2.99 14.74 23.72
C GLY A 46 2.44 14.12 22.43
N GLU A 47 2.96 12.95 22.02
CA GLU A 47 2.43 12.21 20.86
C GLU A 47 0.96 11.81 21.05
N SER A 48 0.60 11.33 22.25
CA SER A 48 -0.78 10.97 22.58
C SER A 48 -1.72 12.16 22.44
N ILE A 49 -1.33 13.33 22.95
CA ILE A 49 -2.11 14.57 22.84
C ILE A 49 -2.22 15.02 21.38
N LEU A 50 -1.13 14.94 20.61
CA LEU A 50 -1.10 15.29 19.19
C LEU A 50 -2.03 14.41 18.34
N MET A 51 -2.30 13.16 18.74
CA MET A 51 -3.24 12.29 18.03
C MET A 51 -4.72 12.54 18.36
N LEU A 52 -5.04 13.21 19.48
CA LEU A 52 -6.44 13.45 19.88
C LEU A 52 -7.28 14.17 18.79
N PRO A 53 -6.79 15.24 18.12
CA PRO A 53 -7.56 15.88 17.06
C PRO A 53 -7.89 14.94 15.89
N PHE A 54 -6.99 14.02 15.54
CA PHE A 54 -7.21 13.06 14.46
C PHE A 54 -8.22 11.98 14.85
N VAL A 55 -8.20 11.53 16.11
CA VAL A 55 -9.22 10.63 16.65
C VAL A 55 -10.59 11.31 16.62
N ILE A 56 -10.69 12.55 17.09
CA ILE A 56 -11.94 13.34 17.06
C ILE A 56 -12.41 13.53 15.62
N LEU A 57 -11.50 13.87 14.70
CA LEU A 57 -11.82 14.01 13.29
C LEU A 57 -12.39 12.71 12.71
N GLY A 58 -11.85 11.55 13.10
CA GLY A 58 -12.37 10.24 12.69
C GLY A 58 -13.82 9.99 13.12
N PHE A 59 -14.26 10.52 14.27
CA PHE A 59 -15.65 10.44 14.71
C PHE A 59 -16.58 11.45 14.05
N VAL A 60 -16.05 12.58 13.57
CA VAL A 60 -16.84 13.69 13.00
C VAL A 60 -16.95 13.61 11.48
N ILE A 61 -15.95 13.03 10.80
CA ILE A 61 -15.91 12.98 9.35
C ILE A 61 -16.98 12.02 8.81
N LYS A 62 -17.74 12.48 7.82
CA LYS A 62 -18.70 11.62 7.13
C LYS A 62 -17.94 10.51 6.37
N PRO A 63 -18.51 9.30 6.26
CA PRO A 63 -17.92 8.23 5.47
C PRO A 63 -17.61 8.73 4.06
N LEU A 64 -16.36 8.57 3.62
CA LEU A 64 -15.93 8.96 2.28
C LEU A 64 -16.54 7.99 1.26
N GLU A 65 -17.24 8.52 0.25
CA GLU A 65 -17.78 7.71 -0.84
C GLU A 65 -16.65 7.22 -1.74
N LEU A 66 -16.22 5.97 -1.56
CA LEU A 66 -15.17 5.35 -2.37
C LEU A 66 -15.75 4.75 -3.67
N LYS A 67 -15.08 5.01 -4.79
CA LYS A 67 -15.45 4.44 -6.09
C LYS A 67 -15.45 2.90 -6.02
N GLY A 68 -16.57 2.27 -6.36
CA GLY A 68 -16.75 0.81 -6.29
C GLY A 68 -17.60 0.32 -5.12
N PHE A 69 -17.96 1.21 -4.19
CA PHE A 69 -18.93 0.92 -3.12
C PHE A 69 -20.21 1.70 -3.40
N THR A 70 -21.16 1.08 -4.10
CA THR A 70 -22.54 1.57 -4.21
C THR A 70 -23.23 1.32 -2.87
N HIS A 71 -23.29 2.35 -2.02
CA HIS A 71 -24.17 2.31 -0.86
C HIS A 71 -25.60 2.31 -1.40
N ASN A 72 -26.21 1.13 -1.49
CA ASN A 72 -27.59 1.00 -1.90
C ASN A 72 -28.43 1.89 -0.98
N LYS A 73 -29.13 2.86 -1.55
CA LYS A 73 -29.72 4.03 -0.85
C LYS A 73 -30.94 3.66 0.03
N LYS A 74 -30.97 2.44 0.57
CA LYS A 74 -32.01 1.86 1.43
C LYS A 74 -31.54 1.49 2.83
N THR A 75 -30.41 2.01 3.31
CA THR A 75 -30.00 1.79 4.72
C THR A 75 -29.99 3.09 5.49
N LYS A 76 -31.20 3.59 5.77
CA LYS A 76 -31.44 4.59 6.83
C LYS A 76 -31.48 3.97 8.24
N GLU A 77 -30.96 2.75 8.40
CA GLU A 77 -30.99 1.96 9.64
C GLU A 77 -29.59 1.50 10.13
N TYR A 78 -28.51 2.21 9.79
CA TYR A 78 -27.28 2.11 10.60
C TYR A 78 -27.29 3.20 11.67
N GLY A 79 -28.12 2.98 12.68
CA GLY A 79 -28.35 3.92 13.77
C GLY A 79 -29.09 3.31 14.97
N GLN A 80 -28.74 2.09 15.38
CA GLN A 80 -29.10 1.56 16.70
C GLN A 80 -28.15 0.39 17.06
N MET A 81 -26.96 0.72 17.58
CA MET A 81 -26.26 -0.21 18.47
C MET A 81 -26.97 -0.16 19.83
N LEU A 82 -27.33 -1.34 20.35
CA LEU A 82 -28.02 -1.61 21.62
C LEU A 82 -29.45 -1.05 21.77
N SER A 83 -30.43 -1.90 21.44
CA SER A 83 -31.65 -2.06 22.26
C SER A 83 -32.20 -3.46 22.03
N PRO A 84 -32.19 -4.35 23.03
CA PRO A 84 -32.97 -5.58 22.98
C PRO A 84 -34.40 -5.19 23.37
N GLU A 85 -35.34 -5.24 22.41
CA GLU A 85 -36.77 -5.51 22.61
C GLU A 85 -37.62 -4.84 21.52
N LEU A 86 -38.67 -5.58 21.16
CA LEU A 86 -39.82 -5.27 20.32
C LEU A 86 -39.80 -5.79 18.86
N GLN A 87 -40.52 -6.91 18.76
CA GLN A 87 -41.56 -7.22 17.76
C GLN A 87 -41.16 -8.04 16.54
N ASP A 88 -41.31 -9.35 16.74
CA ASP A 88 -42.20 -10.21 15.97
C ASP A 88 -43.27 -9.42 15.19
N GLU A 89 -43.10 -9.28 13.87
CA GLU A 89 -44.18 -9.46 12.91
C GLU A 89 -43.64 -9.69 11.49
N THR A 90 -44.11 -10.80 10.93
CA THR A 90 -43.99 -11.26 9.55
C THR A 90 -44.22 -10.14 8.53
N ASN A 91 -43.33 -9.99 7.55
CA ASN A 91 -43.75 -9.77 6.16
C ASN A 91 -42.67 -10.16 5.14
N ASN A 92 -42.96 -11.26 4.43
CA ASN A 92 -42.35 -11.62 3.16
C ASN A 92 -42.54 -10.48 2.15
N ASN A 93 -41.46 -10.02 1.51
CA ASN A 93 -41.32 -9.85 0.05
C ASN A 93 -40.12 -8.94 -0.28
N GLY A 94 -39.15 -9.49 -1.03
CA GLY A 94 -38.25 -8.69 -1.87
C GLY A 94 -36.76 -8.97 -1.72
N ILE A 95 -36.22 -9.70 -2.71
CA ILE A 95 -34.80 -9.91 -3.02
C ILE A 95 -34.06 -10.88 -2.07
N LYS A 96 -34.17 -12.17 -2.39
CA LYS A 96 -33.20 -13.18 -1.95
C LYS A 96 -31.84 -12.86 -2.60
N GLN A 97 -30.96 -12.13 -1.90
CA GLN A 97 -29.53 -12.37 -2.06
C GLN A 97 -29.29 -13.74 -1.43
N GLY A 98 -29.27 -14.78 -2.28
CA GLY A 98 -29.12 -16.15 -1.84
C GLY A 98 -27.84 -16.30 -1.04
N VAL A 99 -27.96 -16.85 0.17
CA VAL A 99 -26.82 -17.34 0.93
C VAL A 99 -26.06 -18.32 0.03
N PRO A 100 -24.72 -18.23 -0.11
CA PRO A 100 -23.96 -19.16 -0.92
C PRO A 100 -24.28 -20.60 -0.50
N ALA A 101 -24.59 -21.50 -1.43
CA ALA A 101 -25.02 -22.88 -1.13
C ALA A 101 -24.04 -23.64 -0.20
N VAL A 102 -22.76 -23.25 -0.21
CA VAL A 102 -21.72 -23.74 0.70
C VAL A 102 -21.97 -23.30 2.15
N VAL A 103 -22.34 -22.04 2.37
CA VAL A 103 -22.69 -21.49 3.69
C VAL A 103 -24.01 -22.08 4.18
N GLU A 104 -24.96 -22.35 3.27
CA GLU A 104 -26.23 -23.00 3.58
C GLU A 104 -26.01 -24.46 4.06
N GLY A 105 -25.14 -25.22 3.38
CA GLY A 105 -24.77 -26.58 3.80
C GLY A 105 -23.93 -26.67 5.09
N LEU A 106 -23.16 -25.62 5.42
CA LEU A 106 -22.42 -25.51 6.70
C LEU A 106 -23.34 -25.07 7.86
N ALA A 107 -24.33 -24.23 7.56
CA ALA A 107 -25.30 -23.71 8.52
C ALA A 107 -26.42 -24.72 8.86
N GLU A 108 -26.77 -25.65 7.97
CA GLU A 108 -27.70 -26.75 8.30
C GLU A 108 -27.10 -27.76 9.28
N LYS A 109 -25.77 -27.93 9.29
CA LYS A 109 -25.06 -28.86 10.18
C LYS A 109 -24.71 -28.29 11.55
N SER A 110 -24.84 -26.99 11.77
CA SER A 110 -24.42 -26.33 13.01
C SER A 110 -25.55 -25.46 13.56
N SER A 111 -25.87 -25.58 14.85
CA SER A 111 -26.81 -24.67 15.53
C SER A 111 -26.16 -23.29 15.78
N LEU A 112 -25.58 -22.71 14.74
CA LEU A 112 -24.89 -21.43 14.80
C LEU A 112 -25.91 -20.31 15.03
N SER A 113 -25.63 -19.49 16.03
CA SER A 113 -26.42 -18.29 16.35
C SER A 113 -26.51 -17.37 15.13
N SER A 114 -27.53 -16.50 15.09
CA SER A 114 -27.72 -15.52 14.01
C SER A 114 -26.46 -14.66 13.77
N PHE A 115 -25.69 -14.39 14.83
CA PHE A 115 -24.39 -13.72 14.75
C PHE A 115 -23.33 -14.59 14.05
N GLY A 116 -23.22 -15.86 14.43
CA GLY A 116 -22.27 -16.80 13.82
C GLY A 116 -22.50 -16.98 12.32
N LYS A 117 -23.77 -17.03 11.88
CA LYS A 117 -24.12 -17.06 10.45
C LYS A 117 -23.66 -15.81 9.70
N LYS A 118 -23.85 -14.61 10.28
CA LYS A 118 -23.37 -13.35 9.69
C LYS A 118 -21.84 -13.35 9.55
N VAL A 119 -21.11 -13.74 10.59
CA VAL A 119 -19.65 -13.83 10.55
C VAL A 119 -19.17 -14.81 9.46
N MET A 120 -19.81 -15.98 9.32
CA MET A 120 -19.43 -16.93 8.27
C MET A 120 -19.66 -16.40 6.85
N ILE A 121 -20.73 -15.64 6.63
CA ILE A 121 -20.99 -15.00 5.32
C ILE A 121 -19.89 -14.00 4.99
N GLU A 122 -19.50 -13.15 5.93
CA GLU A 122 -18.41 -12.18 5.73
C GLU A 122 -17.06 -12.88 5.48
N ILE A 123 -16.74 -13.95 6.23
CA ILE A 123 -15.53 -14.75 6.00
C ILE A 123 -15.56 -15.39 4.60
N HIS A 124 -16.73 -15.86 4.16
CA HIS A 124 -16.88 -16.43 2.83
C HIS A 124 -16.66 -15.37 1.74
N HIS A 125 -17.29 -14.19 1.85
CA HIS A 125 -17.07 -13.08 0.91
C HIS A 125 -15.61 -12.66 0.87
N PHE A 126 -14.98 -12.48 2.03
CA PHE A 126 -13.55 -12.22 2.14
C PHE A 126 -12.70 -13.29 1.45
N GLY A 127 -13.05 -14.56 1.60
CA GLY A 127 -12.36 -15.67 0.95
C GLY A 127 -12.49 -15.66 -0.58
N VAL A 128 -13.65 -15.26 -1.11
CA VAL A 128 -13.85 -15.08 -2.56
C VAL A 128 -13.02 -13.92 -3.08
N ASP A 129 -13.07 -12.77 -2.41
CA ASP A 129 -12.29 -11.58 -2.80
C ASP A 129 -10.79 -11.84 -2.72
N MET A 130 -10.34 -12.57 -1.70
CA MET A 130 -8.96 -13.02 -1.55
C MET A 130 -8.53 -13.92 -2.71
N LYS A 131 -9.39 -14.86 -3.09
CA LYS A 131 -9.12 -15.76 -4.21
C LYS A 131 -9.00 -14.99 -5.52
N GLU A 132 -9.89 -14.02 -5.77
CA GLU A 132 -9.81 -13.16 -6.95
C GLU A 132 -8.48 -12.38 -6.95
N LEU A 133 -8.12 -11.79 -5.81
CA LEU A 133 -6.88 -11.04 -5.65
C LEU A 133 -5.62 -11.90 -5.89
N LEU A 134 -5.58 -13.13 -5.36
CA LEU A 134 -4.46 -14.06 -5.54
C LEU A 134 -4.40 -14.69 -6.93
N GLN A 135 -5.49 -14.64 -7.71
CA GLN A 135 -5.49 -15.06 -9.11
C GLN A 135 -4.96 -13.96 -10.05
N GLU A 136 -4.91 -12.71 -9.60
CA GLU A 136 -4.32 -11.61 -10.35
C GLU A 136 -2.80 -11.67 -10.37
N LYS A 137 -2.25 -12.21 -11.46
CA LYS A 137 -0.80 -12.42 -11.64
C LYS A 137 0.02 -11.14 -11.48
N VAL A 138 -0.51 -10.01 -11.96
CA VAL A 138 0.12 -8.68 -11.82
C VAL A 138 0.26 -8.31 -10.34
N TYR A 139 -0.81 -8.48 -9.56
CA TYR A 139 -0.81 -8.20 -8.13
C TYR A 139 0.18 -9.11 -7.39
N VAL A 140 0.11 -10.43 -7.63
CA VAL A 140 0.95 -11.41 -6.94
C VAL A 140 2.44 -11.14 -7.18
N PHE A 141 2.86 -10.89 -8.42
CA PHE A 141 4.27 -10.59 -8.72
C PHE A 141 4.70 -9.23 -8.16
N ASN A 142 3.81 -8.24 -8.17
CA ASN A 142 4.09 -6.94 -7.57
C ASN A 142 4.36 -7.06 -6.06
N VAL A 143 3.49 -7.78 -5.35
CA VAL A 143 3.61 -8.01 -3.90
C VAL A 143 4.81 -8.91 -3.58
N ALA A 144 5.09 -9.94 -4.39
CA ALA A 144 6.26 -10.79 -4.19
C ALA A 144 7.57 -9.98 -4.28
N GLY A 145 7.73 -9.14 -5.30
CA GLY A 145 8.88 -8.22 -5.37
C GLY A 145 8.93 -7.26 -4.18
N TYR A 146 7.77 -6.76 -3.74
CA TYR A 146 7.66 -5.84 -2.62
C TYR A 146 8.02 -6.49 -1.26
N ILE A 147 7.76 -7.79 -1.08
CA ILE A 147 8.19 -8.57 0.09
C ILE A 147 9.72 -8.60 0.19
N PHE A 148 10.39 -9.00 -0.89
CA PHE A 148 11.87 -9.09 -0.91
C PHE A 148 12.51 -7.71 -0.77
N TYR A 149 11.92 -6.70 -1.39
CA TYR A 149 12.32 -5.30 -1.19
C TYR A 149 12.24 -4.91 0.29
N ASN A 150 11.09 -5.09 0.95
CA ASN A 150 10.92 -4.70 2.35
C ASN A 150 11.74 -5.55 3.31
N ALA A 151 12.04 -6.81 2.99
CA ALA A 151 12.97 -7.61 3.76
C ALA A 151 14.35 -6.93 3.88
N VAL A 152 14.84 -6.31 2.80
CA VAL A 152 16.12 -5.59 2.84
C VAL A 152 16.00 -4.28 3.60
N ILE A 153 14.95 -3.50 3.34
CA ILE A 153 14.75 -2.19 4.00
C ILE A 153 14.54 -2.35 5.51
N GLY A 154 13.74 -3.33 5.93
CA GLY A 154 13.53 -3.65 7.34
C GLY A 154 14.83 -4.02 8.05
N ALA A 155 15.59 -4.96 7.46
CA ALA A 155 16.87 -5.37 8.04
C ALA A 155 17.93 -4.25 8.00
N TYR A 156 17.95 -3.38 6.98
CA TYR A 156 18.79 -2.18 6.98
C TYR A 156 18.41 -1.22 8.11
N SER A 157 17.12 -0.97 8.32
CA SER A 157 16.68 -0.08 9.39
C SER A 157 17.09 -0.59 10.77
N TYR A 158 17.11 -1.91 10.98
CA TYR A 158 17.46 -2.51 12.26
C TYR A 158 18.97 -2.73 12.45
N TRP A 159 19.64 -3.34 11.47
CA TRP A 159 21.05 -3.74 11.57
C TRP A 159 22.03 -2.81 10.84
N GLY A 160 21.54 -1.93 9.96
CA GLY A 160 22.38 -1.02 9.17
C GLY A 160 23.33 -0.18 10.01
N PRO A 161 22.87 0.51 11.08
CA PRO A 161 23.74 1.26 11.97
C PRO A 161 24.83 0.38 12.62
N LYS A 162 24.46 -0.81 13.09
CA LYS A 162 25.41 -1.75 13.72
C LYS A 162 26.45 -2.25 12.72
N ALA A 163 26.03 -2.63 11.51
CA ALA A 163 26.93 -2.99 10.43
C ALA A 163 27.85 -1.81 10.06
N GLY A 164 27.33 -0.58 10.03
CA GLY A 164 28.12 0.62 9.79
C GLY A 164 29.19 0.88 10.85
N GLN A 165 28.84 0.73 12.13
CA GLN A 165 29.80 0.84 13.25
C GLN A 165 30.91 -0.20 13.13
N ASP A 166 30.56 -1.46 12.88
CA ASP A 166 31.53 -2.55 12.88
C ASP A 166 32.39 -2.58 11.60
N ILE A 167 31.86 -2.16 10.45
CA ILE A 167 32.60 -2.15 9.17
C ILE A 167 33.46 -0.89 9.02
N TYR A 168 32.98 0.27 9.48
CA TYR A 168 33.57 1.57 9.17
C TYR A 168 33.96 2.41 10.39
N HIS A 169 33.80 1.87 11.61
CA HIS A 169 34.15 2.54 12.88
C HIS A 169 33.48 3.91 13.05
N MET A 170 32.21 4.00 12.64
CA MET A 170 31.41 5.22 12.71
C MET A 170 31.01 5.55 14.15
N ALA A 171 31.34 6.75 14.63
CA ALA A 171 30.96 7.21 15.97
C ALA A 171 29.45 7.49 16.14
N SER A 172 28.73 7.80 15.04
CA SER A 172 27.30 8.13 15.07
C SER A 172 26.57 7.48 13.88
N ALA A 173 26.69 6.17 13.76
CA ALA A 173 26.09 5.43 12.64
C ALA A 173 24.57 5.56 12.57
N ASP A 174 23.88 5.55 13.70
CA ASP A 174 22.41 5.69 13.76
C ASP A 174 21.94 7.01 13.16
N LEU A 175 22.64 8.11 13.49
CA LEU A 175 22.31 9.43 12.95
C LEU A 175 22.62 9.52 11.45
N MET A 176 23.73 8.92 11.00
CA MET A 176 24.07 8.93 9.58
C MET A 176 23.08 8.09 8.77
N PHE A 177 22.84 6.84 9.16
CA PHE A 177 21.91 5.94 8.47
C PHE A 177 20.51 6.55 8.48
N GLY A 178 20.00 6.93 9.66
CA GLY A 178 18.69 7.58 9.76
C GLY A 178 18.60 8.85 8.91
N GLY A 179 19.63 9.71 8.94
CA GLY A 179 19.67 10.94 8.16
C GLY A 179 19.65 10.71 6.64
N ILE A 180 20.47 9.77 6.14
CA ILE A 180 20.46 9.41 4.72
C ILE A 180 19.11 8.81 4.33
N THR A 181 18.59 7.87 5.13
CA THR A 181 17.31 7.20 4.86
C THR A 181 16.14 8.17 4.85
N ILE A 182 16.13 9.19 5.74
CA ILE A 182 15.10 10.24 5.72
C ILE A 182 15.15 11.04 4.42
N VAL A 183 16.33 11.55 4.05
CA VAL A 183 16.49 12.39 2.87
C VAL A 183 16.18 11.60 1.60
N CYS A 184 16.78 10.42 1.47
CA CYS A 184 16.55 9.51 0.35
C CYS A 184 15.11 9.01 0.31
N GLY A 185 14.49 8.76 1.47
CA GLY A 185 13.10 8.37 1.61
C GLY A 185 12.14 9.41 1.05
N ILE A 186 12.31 10.68 1.45
CA ILE A 186 11.49 11.79 0.98
C ILE A 186 11.74 12.05 -0.51
N VAL A 187 12.99 12.28 -0.90
CA VAL A 187 13.37 12.68 -2.27
C VAL A 187 13.11 11.55 -3.25
N GLY A 188 13.49 10.31 -2.90
CA GLY A 188 13.29 9.12 -3.72
C GLY A 188 11.82 8.85 -3.98
N THR A 189 10.99 8.79 -2.92
CA THR A 189 9.54 8.53 -3.05
C THR A 189 8.87 9.54 -3.98
N LEU A 190 9.17 10.83 -3.79
CA LEU A 190 8.67 11.89 -4.67
C LEU A 190 9.15 11.73 -6.11
N ALA A 191 10.46 11.54 -6.30
CA ALA A 191 11.06 11.38 -7.62
C ALA A 191 10.43 10.19 -8.38
N GLY A 192 10.22 9.05 -7.71
CA GLY A 192 9.56 7.88 -8.29
C GLY A 192 8.16 8.17 -8.81
N GLY A 193 7.35 8.90 -8.03
CA GLY A 193 6.01 9.32 -8.45
C GLY A 193 6.02 10.27 -9.64
N PHE A 194 6.91 11.26 -9.63
CA PHE A 194 7.03 12.22 -10.74
C PHE A 194 7.59 11.60 -12.02
N ILE A 195 8.55 10.68 -11.89
CA ILE A 195 9.11 9.95 -13.04
C ILE A 195 8.03 9.08 -13.66
N LEU A 196 7.21 8.39 -12.86
CA LEU A 196 6.13 7.58 -13.39
C LEU A 196 5.06 8.41 -14.11
N ASP A 197 4.68 9.57 -13.56
CA ASP A 197 3.74 10.49 -14.24
C ASP A 197 4.32 11.02 -15.57
N LYS A 198 5.65 11.21 -15.66
CA LYS A 198 6.33 11.59 -16.92
C LYS A 198 6.45 10.45 -17.92
N MET A 199 6.46 9.20 -17.45
CA MET A 199 6.54 8.00 -18.30
C MET A 199 5.17 7.55 -18.81
N ASP A 200 4.11 8.34 -18.61
CA ASP A 200 2.71 7.91 -18.69
C ASP A 200 2.42 6.78 -17.68
N SER A 201 1.70 7.13 -16.62
CA SER A 201 1.36 6.24 -15.50
C SER A 201 0.53 5.04 -15.96
N THR A 202 1.21 3.98 -16.40
CA THR A 202 0.65 2.69 -16.80
C THR A 202 1.28 1.58 -15.97
N ILE A 203 0.60 0.44 -15.83
CA ILE A 203 1.14 -0.71 -15.07
C ILE A 203 2.48 -1.19 -15.66
N SER A 204 2.59 -1.24 -16.99
CA SER A 204 3.84 -1.64 -17.66
C SER A 204 4.98 -0.65 -17.37
N ASN A 205 4.73 0.66 -17.45
CA ASN A 205 5.75 1.67 -17.19
C ASN A 205 6.12 1.73 -15.70
N ALA A 206 5.16 1.46 -14.80
CA ALA A 206 5.44 1.27 -13.40
C ALA A 206 6.41 0.10 -13.21
N PHE A 207 6.15 -1.11 -13.74
CA PHE A 207 7.09 -2.23 -13.60
C PHE A 207 8.47 -1.96 -14.21
N LYS A 208 8.56 -1.25 -15.34
CA LYS A 208 9.85 -0.82 -15.91
C LYS A 208 10.62 0.06 -14.93
N LEU A 209 9.93 1.03 -14.31
CA LEU A 209 10.52 1.90 -13.31
C LEU A 209 10.93 1.11 -12.06
N LEU A 210 10.06 0.26 -11.49
CA LEU A 210 10.41 -0.58 -10.33
C LEU A 210 11.65 -1.42 -10.64
N SER A 211 11.69 -2.07 -11.80
CA SER A 211 12.80 -2.94 -12.19
C SER A 211 14.10 -2.15 -12.35
N GLY A 212 14.07 -1.03 -13.08
CA GLY A 212 15.24 -0.20 -13.32
C GLY A 212 15.79 0.44 -12.04
N ALA A 213 14.92 1.05 -11.22
CA ALA A 213 15.32 1.65 -9.95
C ALA A 213 15.86 0.61 -8.97
N THR A 214 15.22 -0.55 -8.86
CA THR A 214 15.66 -1.60 -7.91
C THR A 214 16.95 -2.26 -8.34
N PHE A 215 17.12 -2.55 -9.63
CA PHE A 215 18.37 -3.13 -10.13
C PHE A 215 19.55 -2.19 -9.93
N LEU A 216 19.40 -0.92 -10.34
CA LEU A 216 20.45 0.07 -10.19
C LEU A 216 20.69 0.39 -8.71
N GLY A 217 19.62 0.52 -7.92
CA GLY A 217 19.69 0.71 -6.47
C GLY A 217 20.43 -0.42 -5.77
N ALA A 218 20.15 -1.68 -6.14
CA ALA A 218 20.85 -2.86 -5.64
C ALA A 218 22.34 -2.81 -5.97
N ILE A 219 22.72 -2.45 -7.20
CA ILE A 219 24.13 -2.30 -7.60
C ILE A 219 24.82 -1.25 -6.75
N PHE A 220 24.21 -0.09 -6.55
CA PHE A 220 24.80 1.01 -5.76
C PHE A 220 24.92 0.65 -4.28
N CYS A 221 23.87 0.08 -3.66
CA CYS A 221 23.92 -0.40 -2.28
C CYS A 221 24.96 -1.51 -2.09
N PHE A 222 25.01 -2.48 -3.00
CA PHE A 222 25.97 -3.58 -2.92
C PHE A 222 27.40 -3.05 -3.04
N SER A 223 27.64 -2.18 -4.02
CA SER A 223 28.93 -1.53 -4.23
C SER A 223 29.35 -0.67 -3.03
N ALA A 224 28.38 -0.02 -2.36
CA ALA A 224 28.64 0.73 -1.14
C ALA A 224 29.32 -0.14 -0.08
N PHE A 225 28.80 -1.33 0.19
CA PHE A 225 29.38 -2.29 1.15
C PHE A 225 30.68 -2.95 0.66
N CYS A 226 31.06 -2.80 -0.62
CA CYS A 226 32.37 -3.20 -1.12
C CYS A 226 33.47 -2.17 -0.79
N PHE A 227 33.15 -0.90 -0.62
CA PHE A 227 34.14 0.12 -0.27
C PHE A 227 34.67 -0.05 1.15
N LYS A 228 35.97 0.18 1.37
CA LYS A 228 36.58 0.14 2.71
C LYS A 228 36.47 1.47 3.46
N SER A 229 36.23 2.56 2.73
CA SER A 229 36.21 3.92 3.26
C SER A 229 34.79 4.48 3.30
N LEU A 230 34.50 5.27 4.35
CA LEU A 230 33.26 6.02 4.47
C LEU A 230 33.02 6.97 3.30
N TYR A 231 34.08 7.56 2.74
CA TYR A 231 33.97 8.47 1.59
C TYR A 231 33.45 7.77 0.34
N GLY A 232 33.65 6.45 0.21
CA GLY A 232 33.06 5.65 -0.86
C GLY A 232 31.68 5.11 -0.50
N PHE A 233 31.51 4.64 0.74
CA PHE A 233 30.25 4.07 1.23
C PHE A 233 29.09 5.07 1.15
N ILE A 234 29.24 6.26 1.74
CA ILE A 234 28.16 7.24 1.90
C ILE A 234 27.51 7.65 0.56
N PRO A 235 28.27 8.13 -0.47
CA PRO A 235 27.65 8.56 -1.71
C PRO A 235 27.00 7.40 -2.48
N PHE A 236 27.63 6.23 -2.52
CA PHE A 236 27.06 5.06 -3.21
C PHE A 236 25.80 4.56 -2.49
N PHE A 237 25.85 4.48 -1.16
CA PHE A 237 24.70 4.06 -0.37
C PHE A 237 23.54 5.06 -0.52
N SER A 238 23.82 6.37 -0.52
CA SER A 238 22.80 7.41 -0.71
C SER A 238 22.13 7.32 -2.08
N VAL A 239 22.90 7.13 -3.15
CA VAL A 239 22.33 6.96 -4.50
C VAL A 239 21.52 5.66 -4.57
N GLY A 240 22.02 4.59 -3.96
CA GLY A 240 21.32 3.31 -3.87
C GLY A 240 19.99 3.43 -3.14
N GLU A 241 19.98 4.03 -1.95
CA GLU A 241 18.76 4.28 -1.18
C GLU A 241 17.77 5.17 -1.93
N LEU A 242 18.23 6.26 -2.57
CA LEU A 242 17.34 7.14 -3.32
C LEU A 242 16.60 6.39 -4.44
N LEU A 243 17.31 5.51 -5.16
CA LEU A 243 16.72 4.68 -6.22
C LEU A 243 15.76 3.63 -5.65
N VAL A 244 16.14 2.99 -4.55
CA VAL A 244 15.30 2.03 -3.82
C VAL A 244 14.00 2.69 -3.36
N PHE A 245 14.05 3.88 -2.76
CA PHE A 245 12.85 4.62 -2.33
C PHE A 245 12.01 5.16 -3.50
N ALA A 246 12.58 5.33 -4.70
CA ALA A 246 11.81 5.69 -5.89
C ALA A 246 10.78 4.62 -6.32
N THR A 247 10.84 3.41 -5.75
CA THR A 247 9.86 2.35 -6.02
C THR A 247 8.54 2.54 -5.29
N GLN A 248 8.48 3.40 -4.25
CA GLN A 248 7.34 3.50 -3.33
C GLN A 248 6.03 3.93 -4.01
N ALA A 249 6.02 4.99 -4.80
CA ALA A 249 4.79 5.38 -5.50
C ALA A 249 4.39 4.38 -6.61
N PRO A 250 5.32 3.90 -7.46
CA PRO A 250 5.00 2.91 -8.49
C PRO A 250 4.45 1.57 -7.98
N VAL A 251 4.98 1.00 -6.89
CA VAL A 251 4.51 -0.30 -6.36
C VAL A 251 3.06 -0.21 -5.87
N ASN A 252 2.71 0.91 -5.22
CA ASN A 252 1.36 1.15 -4.72
C ASN A 252 0.39 1.56 -5.85
N TYR A 253 0.88 2.24 -6.88
CA TYR A 253 0.12 2.48 -8.10
C TYR A 253 -0.38 1.17 -8.74
N ILE A 254 0.50 0.17 -8.84
CA ILE A 254 0.15 -1.14 -9.41
C ILE A 254 -0.93 -1.81 -8.55
N CYS A 255 -0.79 -1.84 -7.22
CA CYS A 255 -1.81 -2.42 -6.32
C CYS A 255 -3.20 -1.81 -6.55
N LEU A 256 -3.30 -0.50 -6.78
CA LEU A 256 -4.58 0.18 -6.98
C LEU A 256 -5.18 0.01 -8.40
N HIS A 257 -4.33 -0.20 -9.41
CA HIS A 257 -4.73 -0.21 -10.82
C HIS A 257 -4.87 -1.61 -11.43
N CYS A 258 -4.24 -2.64 -10.84
CA CYS A 258 -4.36 -4.01 -11.31
C CYS A 258 -5.65 -4.73 -10.85
N VAL A 259 -6.39 -4.15 -9.92
CA VAL A 259 -7.63 -4.71 -9.37
C VAL A 259 -8.84 -3.82 -9.63
N LYS A 260 -10.04 -4.41 -9.52
CA LYS A 260 -11.31 -3.69 -9.57
C LYS A 260 -11.43 -2.69 -8.42
N PRO A 261 -12.19 -1.58 -8.58
CA PRO A 261 -12.33 -0.57 -7.54
C PRO A 261 -12.80 -1.10 -6.18
N SER A 262 -13.70 -2.08 -6.15
CA SER A 262 -14.19 -2.74 -4.91
C SER A 262 -13.09 -3.49 -4.14
N LEU A 263 -12.09 -4.03 -4.85
CA LEU A 263 -10.99 -4.80 -4.28
C LEU A 263 -9.78 -3.94 -3.88
N ARG A 264 -9.76 -2.65 -4.20
CA ARG A 264 -8.61 -1.77 -3.89
C ARG A 264 -8.26 -1.72 -2.40
N PRO A 265 -9.20 -1.53 -1.47
CA PRO A 265 -8.86 -1.51 -0.05
C PRO A 265 -8.24 -2.84 0.39
N LEU A 266 -8.80 -3.95 -0.09
CA LEU A 266 -8.27 -5.28 0.20
C LEU A 266 -6.88 -5.49 -0.40
N SER A 267 -6.65 -5.09 -1.65
CA SER A 267 -5.35 -5.15 -2.31
C SER A 267 -4.27 -4.40 -1.54
N MET A 268 -4.56 -3.16 -1.11
CA MET A 268 -3.64 -2.37 -0.29
C MET A 268 -3.37 -3.04 1.06
N ALA A 269 -4.44 -3.41 1.79
CA ALA A 269 -4.31 -4.04 3.09
C ALA A 269 -3.50 -5.35 3.04
N MET A 270 -3.78 -6.20 2.05
CA MET A 270 -3.09 -7.47 1.90
C MET A 270 -1.65 -7.33 1.43
N SER A 271 -1.34 -6.30 0.64
CA SER A 271 0.06 -5.98 0.32
C SER A 271 0.83 -5.59 1.57
N THR A 272 0.26 -4.74 2.45
CA THR A 272 0.86 -4.32 3.71
C THR A 272 1.03 -5.50 4.68
N VAL A 273 0.01 -6.33 4.85
CA VAL A 273 0.10 -7.54 5.68
C VAL A 273 1.19 -8.47 5.17
N SER A 274 1.30 -8.63 3.85
CA SER A 274 2.27 -9.51 3.22
C SER A 274 3.71 -9.04 3.39
N ILE A 275 4.00 -7.74 3.21
CA ILE A 275 5.36 -7.20 3.43
C ILE A 275 5.78 -7.30 4.90
N HIS A 276 4.83 -7.24 5.84
CA HIS A 276 5.15 -7.40 7.25
C HIS A 276 5.36 -8.85 7.65
N ILE A 277 4.44 -9.75 7.27
CA ILE A 277 4.54 -11.17 7.64
C ILE A 277 5.75 -11.84 6.99
N PHE A 278 6.05 -11.51 5.73
CA PHE A 278 7.07 -12.22 4.94
C PHE A 278 8.33 -11.39 4.65
N GLY A 279 8.29 -10.08 4.87
CA GLY A 279 9.38 -9.16 4.55
C GLY A 279 10.12 -8.67 5.79
N ASP A 280 9.79 -7.47 6.25
CA ASP A 280 10.61 -6.72 7.22
C ASP A 280 10.68 -7.39 8.61
N VAL A 281 9.57 -7.89 9.16
CA VAL A 281 9.54 -8.53 10.48
C VAL A 281 10.43 -9.78 10.56
N PRO A 282 10.30 -10.79 9.67
CA PRO A 282 11.16 -11.98 9.74
C PRO A 282 12.60 -11.71 9.27
N SER A 283 12.84 -10.72 8.41
CA SER A 283 14.17 -10.46 7.87
C SER A 283 15.20 -10.10 8.95
N SER A 284 14.82 -9.28 9.94
CA SER A 284 15.73 -8.83 11.00
C SER A 284 16.29 -9.98 11.86
N PRO A 285 15.49 -10.90 12.42
CA PRO A 285 16.03 -12.06 13.13
C PRO A 285 16.79 -13.03 12.21
N ILE A 286 16.38 -13.20 10.94
CA ILE A 286 17.11 -14.03 9.97
C ILE A 286 18.52 -13.45 9.72
N VAL A 287 18.64 -12.14 9.53
CA VAL A 287 19.92 -11.46 9.33
C VAL A 287 20.78 -11.53 10.60
N GLY A 288 20.17 -11.44 11.78
CA GLY A 288 20.86 -11.68 13.05
C GLY A 288 21.47 -13.08 13.12
N ALA A 289 20.67 -14.12 12.85
CA ALA A 289 21.16 -15.50 12.83
C ALA A 289 22.23 -15.74 11.76
N LEU A 290 22.09 -15.11 10.59
CA LEU A 290 23.09 -15.15 9.52
C LEU A 290 24.41 -14.49 9.98
N GLN A 291 24.32 -13.35 10.67
CA GLN A 291 25.49 -12.69 11.23
C GLN A 291 26.18 -13.54 12.30
N ASP A 292 25.41 -14.19 13.16
CA ASP A 292 25.93 -15.09 14.19
C ASP A 292 26.65 -16.31 13.58
N TYR A 293 26.31 -16.69 12.35
CA TYR A 293 27.01 -17.74 11.62
C TYR A 293 28.26 -17.25 10.87
N LEU A 294 28.18 -16.10 10.20
CA LEU A 294 29.26 -15.57 9.37
C LEU A 294 30.32 -14.81 10.15
N HIS A 295 29.97 -14.25 11.32
CA HIS A 295 30.80 -13.37 12.14
C HIS A 295 31.44 -12.20 11.38
N ASN A 296 30.83 -11.76 10.28
CA ASN A 296 31.36 -10.73 9.41
C ASN A 296 30.24 -9.88 8.82
N TRP A 297 30.07 -8.68 9.37
CA TRP A 297 29.03 -7.75 8.97
C TRP A 297 29.09 -7.37 7.49
N ARG A 298 30.28 -7.33 6.89
CA ARG A 298 30.42 -6.97 5.48
C ARG A 298 29.83 -8.06 4.60
N SER A 299 30.13 -9.33 4.88
CA SER A 299 29.54 -10.47 4.17
C SER A 299 28.03 -10.56 4.38
N THR A 300 27.57 -10.39 5.62
CA THR A 300 26.14 -10.37 5.98
C THR A 300 25.40 -9.26 5.24
N ALA A 301 25.94 -8.04 5.24
CA ALA A 301 25.32 -6.90 4.55
C ALA A 301 25.27 -7.12 3.03
N LEU A 302 26.33 -7.66 2.42
CA LEU A 302 26.34 -7.97 0.98
C LEU A 302 25.31 -9.05 0.63
N LEU A 303 25.18 -10.10 1.44
CA LEU A 303 24.20 -11.16 1.23
C LEU A 303 22.76 -10.64 1.38
N LEU A 304 22.51 -9.84 2.42
CA LEU A 304 21.24 -9.14 2.60
C LEU A 304 20.92 -8.24 1.39
N THR A 305 21.88 -7.42 0.96
CA THR A 305 21.70 -6.50 -0.18
C THR A 305 21.38 -7.24 -1.47
N SER A 306 21.94 -8.44 -1.65
CA SER A 306 21.72 -9.27 -2.83
C SER A 306 20.26 -9.70 -2.99
N VAL A 307 19.47 -9.71 -1.91
CA VAL A 307 18.03 -10.01 -1.95
C VAL A 307 17.26 -8.98 -2.80
N LEU A 308 17.76 -7.74 -2.97
CA LEU A 308 17.16 -6.77 -3.89
C LEU A 308 17.18 -7.24 -5.36
N PHE A 309 18.15 -8.09 -5.75
CA PHE A 309 18.14 -8.67 -7.10
C PHE A 309 16.99 -9.67 -7.29
N ILE A 310 16.50 -10.31 -6.22
CA ILE A 310 15.31 -11.15 -6.26
C ILE A 310 14.07 -10.27 -6.49
N ALA A 311 13.95 -9.15 -5.78
CA ALA A 311 12.88 -8.18 -5.99
C ALA A 311 12.86 -7.66 -7.43
N PHE A 312 14.04 -7.32 -7.98
CA PHE A 312 14.21 -7.00 -9.39
C PHE A 312 13.70 -8.11 -10.31
N GLY A 313 14.05 -9.38 -10.04
CA GLY A 313 13.60 -10.52 -10.85
C GLY A 313 12.07 -10.63 -10.95
N PHE A 314 11.36 -10.43 -9.85
CA PHE A 314 9.89 -10.41 -9.84
C PHE A 314 9.32 -9.24 -10.65
N TRP A 315 9.79 -8.02 -10.41
CA TRP A 315 9.28 -6.84 -11.11
C TRP A 315 9.65 -6.82 -12.59
N PHE A 316 10.83 -7.34 -12.96
CA PHE A 316 11.26 -7.45 -14.34
C PHE A 316 10.41 -8.46 -15.11
N THR A 317 10.13 -9.61 -14.50
CA THR A 317 9.25 -10.63 -15.09
C THR A 317 7.84 -10.07 -15.33
N ALA A 318 7.34 -9.24 -14.41
CA ALA A 318 6.01 -8.66 -14.51
C ALA A 318 5.85 -7.61 -15.63
N ILE A 319 6.95 -7.06 -16.18
CA ILE A 319 6.92 -6.17 -17.36
C ILE A 319 6.24 -6.87 -18.55
N PHE A 320 6.43 -8.19 -18.68
CA PHE A 320 5.94 -8.99 -19.82
C PHE A 320 4.49 -9.47 -19.66
N PHE A 321 3.85 -9.19 -18.53
CA PHE A 321 2.45 -9.58 -18.34
C PHE A 321 1.52 -8.66 -19.13
N ARG A 322 0.46 -9.25 -19.69
CA ARG A 322 -0.62 -8.47 -20.28
C ARG A 322 -1.39 -7.77 -19.16
N SER A 323 -0.95 -6.56 -18.82
CA SER A 323 -1.58 -5.73 -17.79
C SER A 323 -2.78 -4.98 -18.40
N VAL A 324 -3.98 -5.28 -17.93
CA VAL A 324 -5.17 -4.47 -18.20
C VAL A 324 -5.36 -3.53 -17.03
N ASP A 325 -5.47 -2.21 -17.28
CA ASP A 325 -5.84 -1.27 -16.24
C ASP A 325 -7.32 -1.47 -15.89
N ARG A 326 -7.57 -2.08 -14.74
CA ARG A 326 -8.93 -2.38 -14.25
C ARG A 326 -9.52 -1.27 -13.41
N SER A 327 -8.81 -0.15 -13.28
CA SER A 327 -9.20 0.96 -12.39
C SER A 327 -10.52 1.64 -12.76
N ASN A 328 -11.01 1.42 -13.97
CA ASN A 328 -12.26 1.95 -14.49
C ASN A 328 -13.34 0.89 -14.76
N GLU A 329 -13.08 -0.39 -14.49
CA GLU A 329 -14.10 -1.43 -14.59
C GLU A 329 -15.20 -1.15 -13.55
N GLN A 330 -16.42 -0.84 -14.00
CA GLN A 330 -17.60 -0.76 -13.14
C GLN A 330 -17.92 -2.18 -12.64
N SER A 331 -18.33 -2.32 -11.38
CA SER A 331 -18.82 -3.59 -10.85
C SER A 331 -20.03 -4.03 -11.67
N GLU A 332 -19.89 -5.10 -12.46
CA GLU A 332 -20.99 -5.65 -13.28
C GLU A 332 -22.19 -6.14 -12.43
N HIS A 333 -22.04 -6.20 -11.10
CA HIS A 333 -23.04 -6.77 -10.22
C HIS A 333 -24.23 -5.88 -9.84
N ASP A 334 -24.27 -4.60 -10.22
CA ASP A 334 -25.26 -3.67 -9.63
C ASP A 334 -26.13 -2.87 -10.61
N VAL A 335 -26.10 -3.12 -11.93
CA VAL A 335 -27.03 -2.44 -12.85
C VAL A 335 -27.91 -3.48 -13.54
N PRO A 336 -29.19 -3.63 -13.11
CA PRO A 336 -30.18 -4.40 -13.87
C PRO A 336 -30.21 -3.91 -15.32
N ALA A 337 -30.31 -4.82 -16.28
CA ALA A 337 -30.33 -4.50 -17.72
C ALA A 337 -31.39 -3.44 -18.11
N THR A 338 -32.40 -3.25 -17.25
CA THR A 338 -33.46 -2.25 -17.37
C THR A 338 -33.05 -0.81 -17.04
N GLU A 339 -31.95 -0.57 -16.30
CA GLU A 339 -31.42 0.79 -16.09
C GLU A 339 -30.47 1.22 -17.22
N ARG A 340 -29.85 0.25 -17.90
CA ARG A 340 -28.97 0.49 -19.06
C ARG A 340 -29.73 1.04 -20.27
N SER A 341 -31.03 0.72 -20.41
CA SER A 341 -31.88 1.22 -21.49
C SER A 341 -32.44 2.63 -21.26
N ASN A 342 -32.37 3.15 -20.04
CA ASN A 342 -32.94 4.47 -19.69
C ASN A 342 -31.90 5.60 -19.67
N LEU A 343 -30.62 5.30 -19.86
CA LEU A 343 -29.59 6.31 -20.12
C LEU A 343 -29.62 6.67 -21.61
N ARG A 344 -30.50 7.61 -21.98
CA ARG A 344 -30.27 8.39 -23.21
C ARG A 344 -28.88 9.05 -23.11
N PRO A 345 -28.06 9.02 -24.16
CA PRO A 345 -26.83 9.82 -24.18
C PRO A 345 -27.23 11.30 -24.15
N LEU A 346 -26.83 12.02 -23.11
CA LEU A 346 -26.92 13.47 -23.01
C LEU A 346 -25.90 14.12 -23.96
N LEU A 347 -26.14 14.02 -25.27
CA LEU A 347 -25.51 14.84 -26.31
C LEU A 347 -26.42 14.87 -27.55
N ASP A 348 -27.60 15.48 -27.42
CA ASP A 348 -28.27 16.21 -28.52
C ASP A 348 -29.49 16.92 -27.93
N ASP A 349 -29.36 18.24 -27.71
CA ASP A 349 -30.38 19.25 -28.00
C ASP A 349 -29.94 20.59 -27.40
N GLY A 350 -29.65 21.51 -28.31
CA GLY A 350 -29.22 22.87 -28.01
C GLY A 350 -28.98 23.67 -29.28
N ASN A 351 -29.89 23.57 -30.26
CA ASN A 351 -30.10 24.65 -31.23
C ASN A 351 -31.55 24.58 -31.72
N ASP A 352 -32.39 25.37 -31.04
CA ASP A 352 -33.78 25.59 -31.38
C ASP A 352 -33.96 26.16 -32.79
N GLU A 353 -35.09 25.76 -33.35
CA GLU A 353 -35.69 26.14 -34.62
C GLU A 353 -35.82 27.66 -34.82
N ALA A 354 -35.60 28.12 -36.06
CA ALA A 354 -36.51 29.04 -36.76
C ALA A 354 -36.02 29.25 -38.20
N HIS A 355 -36.66 28.59 -39.17
CA HIS A 355 -36.97 29.17 -40.48
C HIS A 355 -37.92 28.23 -41.24
N THR A 356 -39.22 28.48 -41.09
CA THR A 356 -40.23 28.06 -42.06
C THR A 356 -40.52 29.22 -43.01
N SER A 357 -40.23 28.98 -44.28
CA SER A 357 -40.89 29.49 -45.51
C SER A 357 -41.78 30.75 -45.41
N GLN A 358 -41.33 31.83 -46.06
CA GLN A 358 -42.03 32.53 -47.13
C GLN A 358 -41.03 33.01 -48.18
#